data_AF-A0A7Y8KT28-F1
#
_entry.id   AF-A0A7Y8KT28-F1
#
_cell.length_a   1.000
_cell.length_b   1.000
_cell.length_c   1.000
_cell.angle_alpha   90.00
_cell.angle_beta   90.00
_cell.angle_gamma   90.00
#
_symmetry.space_group_name_H-M   'P 1'
#
loop_
_entity.id
_entity.type
_entity.pdbx_description
1 polymer ?
#
loop_
_entity_poly.entity_id
_entity_poly.type
_entity_poly.pdbx_seq_one_letter_code
_entity_poly.pdbx_strand_id
1 'polypeptide(L)'
;MKKIETRMAAGLAAALLLAAYSAGAQSHPEQEEAPNRPGFFRQLGTSLKNAGGQMVGVKPAQGGAKAAAGAGAIYAPVSGGGKLPGLFKGDNHQLAQQGKLDWPRVALTYTEWGASLPCWTVEARIWTSPASSTTETFRTCASAAVTETDDLGEVAELNDAALWKGKDTLRGIRVLPSKPNTGAQRSTGPNPPAQPFQVNVSRDAVANRAVEVALRAAWVSGFIQTADLHPGASGLLTPFKDSRMWIAGFNAGGNRDR
;
A
#
# COMPACT_ATOMS: atom_id res chain seq x y z
N MET A 1 66.80 22.53 15.27
CA MET A 1 67.17 23.60 14.30
C MET A 1 65.97 23.90 13.42
N LYS A 2 65.66 25.20 13.24
CA LYS A 2 64.53 25.77 12.47
C LYS A 2 64.78 25.75 10.95
N LYS A 3 63.68 25.68 10.18
CA LYS A 3 63.27 26.49 8.98
C LYS A 3 62.05 25.77 8.36
N ILE A 4 60.80 26.24 8.39
CA ILE A 4 60.12 27.44 7.84
C ILE A 4 60.33 27.62 6.33
N GLU A 5 59.24 27.47 5.56
CA GLU A 5 58.65 28.38 4.53
C GLU A 5 57.57 27.58 3.76
N THR A 6 56.25 27.80 3.85
CA THR A 6 55.35 28.95 3.58
C THR A 6 55.30 29.37 2.10
N ARG A 7 54.17 29.12 1.39
CA ARG A 7 53.37 30.04 0.54
C ARG A 7 51.98 29.41 0.34
N MET A 8 50.88 29.96 0.87
CA MET A 8 50.07 31.11 0.38
C MET A 8 49.41 30.83 -0.99
N ALA A 9 48.15 31.18 -1.29
CA ALA A 9 47.07 31.82 -0.54
C ALA A 9 45.80 31.87 -1.43
N ALA A 10 44.66 32.10 -0.76
CA ALA A 10 43.51 32.95 -1.16
C ALA A 10 42.70 32.61 -2.44
N GLY A 11 41.39 32.82 -2.48
CA GLY A 11 40.53 33.52 -1.52
C GLY A 11 39.07 33.67 -1.95
N LEU A 12 38.28 34.07 -0.94
CA LEU A 12 37.16 35.04 -0.93
C LEU A 12 35.83 34.63 -1.61
N ALA A 13 34.70 34.45 -0.90
CA ALA A 13 33.94 35.30 0.04
C ALA A 13 32.77 36.03 -0.64
N ALA A 14 31.65 36.01 0.08
CA ALA A 14 30.29 36.39 -0.31
C ALA A 14 30.05 37.89 -0.50
N ALA A 15 28.97 38.24 -1.20
CA ALA A 15 28.29 39.52 -1.04
C ALA A 15 26.77 39.37 -1.26
N LEU A 16 26.01 39.60 -0.19
CA LEU A 16 24.58 39.93 -0.14
C LEU A 16 24.46 41.46 -0.13
N LEU A 17 23.60 42.04 -0.96
CA LEU A 17 23.09 43.41 -0.77
C LEU A 17 21.62 43.51 -1.20
N LEU A 18 20.78 43.93 -0.25
CA LEU A 18 19.41 44.39 -0.36
C LEU A 18 19.40 45.93 -0.23
N ALA A 19 18.63 46.63 -1.06
CA ALA A 19 18.04 47.96 -0.82
C ALA A 19 17.00 48.21 -1.94
N ALA A 20 15.69 48.17 -1.73
CA ALA A 20 14.82 49.16 -1.06
C ALA A 20 14.82 50.54 -1.75
N TYR A 21 13.83 50.78 -2.61
CA TYR A 21 13.32 52.10 -2.96
C TYR A 21 11.82 52.15 -2.67
N SER A 22 11.41 53.16 -1.91
CA SER A 22 10.06 53.47 -1.51
C SER A 22 9.60 54.80 -2.13
N ALA A 23 8.27 54.92 -2.26
CA ALA A 23 7.46 56.14 -2.33
C ALA A 23 6.94 56.60 -3.71
N GLY A 24 5.61 56.63 -3.79
CA GLY A 24 4.81 57.22 -4.86
C GLY A 24 3.33 56.85 -4.66
N ALA A 25 2.66 57.52 -3.72
CA ALA A 25 1.22 57.40 -3.49
C ALA A 25 0.47 58.49 -4.29
N GLN A 26 -0.47 58.11 -5.16
CA GLN A 26 -1.55 58.98 -5.65
C GLN A 26 -2.83 58.16 -5.91
N SER A 27 -3.86 58.47 -5.10
CA SER A 27 -5.33 58.44 -5.29
C SER A 27 -6.02 57.56 -6.37
N HIS A 28 -6.98 56.75 -5.89
CA HIS A 28 -8.20 56.15 -6.50
C HIS A 28 -9.05 57.09 -7.41
N PRO A 29 -10.12 56.62 -8.11
CA PRO A 29 -10.61 55.24 -8.38
C PRO A 29 -11.02 54.98 -9.86
N GLU A 30 -10.97 53.73 -10.35
CA GLU A 30 -11.93 53.28 -11.36
C GLU A 30 -12.15 51.77 -11.27
N GLN A 31 -13.41 51.36 -11.29
CA GLN A 31 -13.85 49.98 -11.31
C GLN A 31 -13.44 49.33 -12.63
N GLU A 32 -12.58 48.32 -12.58
CA GLU A 32 -12.54 47.32 -13.65
C GLU A 32 -12.51 45.93 -13.01
N GLU A 33 -13.65 45.27 -13.17
CA GLU A 33 -13.91 43.89 -12.84
C GLU A 33 -12.84 43.01 -13.52
N ALA A 34 -11.90 42.49 -12.72
CA ALA A 34 -10.90 41.57 -13.22
C ALA A 34 -11.62 40.35 -13.82
N PRO A 35 -11.40 40.01 -15.11
CA PRO A 35 -12.13 38.96 -15.76
C PRO A 35 -11.78 37.63 -15.10
N ASN A 36 -12.82 37.00 -14.56
CA ASN A 36 -12.88 35.63 -14.10
C ASN A 36 -12.30 34.71 -15.19
N ARG A 37 -11.00 34.38 -15.11
CA ARG A 37 -10.34 33.46 -16.05
C ARG A 37 -11.02 32.09 -15.92
N PRO A 38 -11.72 31.59 -16.95
CA PRO A 38 -12.56 30.42 -16.81
C PRO A 38 -11.72 29.17 -16.65
N GLY A 39 -12.30 28.19 -15.96
CA GLY A 39 -11.70 26.93 -15.48
C GLY A 39 -11.18 25.96 -16.54
N PHE A 40 -10.86 26.40 -17.76
CA PHE A 40 -10.36 25.55 -18.85
C PHE A 40 -8.98 24.95 -18.55
N PHE A 41 -8.01 25.73 -18.06
CA PHE A 41 -6.66 25.21 -17.74
C PHE A 41 -6.66 24.30 -16.51
N ARG A 42 -7.53 24.59 -15.53
CA ARG A 42 -7.71 23.74 -14.35
C ARG A 42 -8.38 22.42 -14.75
N GLN A 43 -9.37 22.48 -15.64
CA GLN A 43 -10.11 21.33 -16.15
C GLN A 43 -9.25 20.44 -17.06
N LEU A 44 -8.37 21.01 -17.89
CA LEU A 44 -7.38 20.25 -18.65
C LEU A 44 -6.34 19.60 -17.74
N GLY A 45 -5.81 20.32 -16.74
CA GLY A 45 -4.89 19.77 -15.75
C GLY A 45 -5.48 18.61 -14.96
N THR A 46 -6.74 18.73 -14.52
CA THR A 46 -7.45 17.61 -13.87
C THR A 46 -7.76 16.48 -14.85
N SER A 47 -8.10 16.78 -16.11
CA SER A 47 -8.43 15.73 -17.08
C SER A 47 -7.20 14.92 -17.49
N LEU A 48 -6.04 15.56 -17.71
CA LEU A 48 -4.77 14.86 -17.94
C LEU A 48 -4.28 14.12 -16.70
N LYS A 49 -4.40 14.69 -15.49
CA LYS A 49 -4.05 13.98 -14.25
C LYS A 49 -4.94 12.76 -14.04
N ASN A 50 -6.23 12.87 -14.29
CA ASN A 50 -7.18 11.77 -14.15
C ASN A 50 -6.95 10.69 -15.22
N ALA A 51 -6.69 11.08 -16.47
CA ALA A 51 -6.38 10.14 -17.54
C ALA A 51 -5.03 9.44 -17.30
N GLY A 52 -3.99 10.20 -16.94
CA GLY A 52 -2.68 9.66 -16.58
C GLY A 52 -2.74 8.77 -15.34
N GLY A 53 -3.45 9.20 -14.30
CA GLY A 53 -3.67 8.40 -13.09
C GLY A 53 -4.42 7.11 -13.37
N GLN A 54 -5.49 7.15 -14.19
CA GLN A 54 -6.22 5.95 -14.59
C GLN A 54 -5.34 4.99 -15.40
N MET A 55 -4.44 5.52 -16.23
CA MET A 55 -3.42 4.71 -16.92
C MET A 55 -2.39 4.10 -15.96
N VAL A 56 -2.10 4.75 -14.83
CA VAL A 56 -1.21 4.27 -13.75
C VAL A 56 -2.00 3.57 -12.63
N GLY A 57 -3.19 3.05 -12.92
CA GLY A 57 -3.89 2.17 -11.99
C GLY A 57 -4.63 2.87 -10.84
N VAL A 58 -4.71 4.20 -10.82
CA VAL A 58 -5.35 4.97 -9.75
C VAL A 58 -6.50 5.85 -10.28
N LYS A 59 -7.59 5.95 -9.53
CA LYS A 59 -8.70 6.88 -9.77
C LYS A 59 -8.76 7.89 -8.63
N PRO A 60 -9.09 9.17 -8.90
CA PRO A 60 -9.27 10.15 -7.83
C PRO A 60 -10.30 9.64 -6.82
N ALA A 61 -10.02 9.75 -5.53
CA ALA A 61 -11.06 9.53 -4.52
C ALA A 61 -12.14 10.59 -4.75
N GLN A 62 -13.37 10.18 -5.06
CA GLN A 62 -14.45 11.13 -5.33
C GLN A 62 -14.77 11.90 -4.05
N GLY A 63 -14.25 13.12 -3.93
CA GLY A 63 -14.66 14.08 -2.90
C GLY A 63 -16.17 14.31 -3.01
N GLY A 64 -16.93 13.74 -2.08
CA GLY A 64 -18.37 13.91 -1.99
C GLY A 64 -19.25 12.80 -2.58
N ALA A 65 -18.69 11.76 -3.21
CA ALA A 65 -19.48 10.57 -3.47
C ALA A 65 -19.61 9.78 -2.17
N LYS A 66 -20.85 9.61 -1.68
CA LYS A 66 -21.15 8.62 -0.65
C LYS A 66 -20.40 7.35 -1.04
N ALA A 67 -19.50 6.88 -0.17
CA ALA A 67 -18.97 5.53 -0.26
C ALA A 67 -20.17 4.65 -0.62
N ALA A 68 -20.09 3.93 -1.76
CA ALA A 68 -21.20 3.09 -2.21
C ALA A 68 -21.73 2.36 -0.97
N ALA A 69 -23.04 2.32 -0.75
CA ALA A 69 -23.68 2.01 0.54
C ALA A 69 -23.38 0.60 1.12
N GLY A 70 -22.33 -0.09 0.66
CA GLY A 70 -21.70 -1.28 1.24
C GLY A 70 -20.16 -1.31 1.16
N ALA A 71 -19.47 -0.19 0.94
CA ALA A 71 -18.01 -0.10 1.03
C ALA A 71 -17.60 -0.08 2.50
N GLY A 72 -17.59 -1.24 3.15
CA GLY A 72 -17.15 -1.35 4.53
C GLY A 72 -15.64 -1.13 4.70
N ALA A 73 -15.16 -1.21 5.93
CA ALA A 73 -13.78 -0.87 6.27
C ALA A 73 -12.75 -1.85 5.66
N ILE A 74 -11.61 -1.31 5.21
CA ILE A 74 -10.44 -2.10 4.80
C ILE A 74 -9.82 -2.84 6.00
N TYR A 75 -9.91 -2.24 7.19
CA TYR A 75 -9.52 -2.83 8.46
C TYR A 75 -10.36 -2.22 9.58
N ALA A 76 -11.08 -3.06 10.32
CA ALA A 76 -11.77 -2.70 11.54
C ALA A 76 -11.32 -3.68 12.64
N PRO A 77 -10.59 -3.23 13.68
CA PRO A 77 -10.15 -4.12 14.74
C PRO A 77 -11.36 -4.71 15.48
N VAL A 78 -11.29 -6.00 15.79
CA VAL A 78 -12.29 -6.72 16.59
C VAL A 78 -11.71 -7.06 17.95
N SER A 79 -10.49 -7.58 17.98
CA SER A 79 -9.73 -7.86 19.20
C SER A 79 -8.23 -7.93 18.92
N GLY A 80 -7.39 -7.79 19.94
CA GLY A 80 -5.93 -7.70 19.74
C GLY A 80 -5.45 -6.29 19.42
N GLY A 81 -4.15 -6.07 19.55
CA GLY A 81 -3.54 -4.74 19.72
C GLY A 81 -3.43 -3.85 18.47
N GLY A 82 -4.12 -4.14 17.37
CA GLY A 82 -4.08 -3.29 16.17
C GLY A 82 -2.69 -3.16 15.55
N LYS A 83 -1.90 -4.24 15.59
CA LYS A 83 -0.49 -4.32 15.17
C LYS A 83 -0.31 -4.59 13.68
N LEU A 84 -1.31 -5.17 13.00
CA LEU A 84 -1.19 -5.46 11.57
C LEU A 84 -1.06 -4.18 10.72
N PRO A 85 -1.85 -3.11 10.93
CA PRO A 85 -1.70 -1.87 10.18
C PRO A 85 -0.28 -1.31 10.24
N GLY A 86 0.33 -1.11 9.06
CA GLY A 86 1.67 -0.58 8.91
C GLY A 86 2.81 -1.50 9.35
N LEU A 87 2.54 -2.77 9.69
CA LEU A 87 3.52 -3.72 10.23
C LEU A 87 4.83 -3.78 9.42
N PHE A 88 4.77 -3.70 8.09
CA PHE A 88 5.92 -3.80 7.19
C PHE A 88 6.47 -2.45 6.72
N LYS A 89 5.84 -1.32 7.09
CA LYS A 89 6.24 0.01 6.57
C LYS A 89 7.64 0.45 6.98
N GLY A 90 8.13 -0.06 8.11
CA GLY A 90 9.49 0.24 8.59
C GLY A 90 10.59 -0.59 7.91
N ASP A 91 10.23 -1.59 7.11
CA ASP A 91 11.19 -2.47 6.46
C ASP A 91 11.82 -1.83 5.23
N ASN A 92 12.99 -2.34 4.82
CA ASN A 92 13.48 -2.10 3.48
C ASN A 92 12.65 -2.91 2.47
N HIS A 93 11.69 -2.24 1.83
CA HIS A 93 10.75 -2.85 0.88
C HIS A 93 11.44 -3.57 -0.28
N GLN A 94 12.57 -3.04 -0.77
CA GLN A 94 13.32 -3.68 -1.85
C GLN A 94 13.95 -5.02 -1.41
N LEU A 95 14.45 -5.11 -0.18
CA LEU A 95 14.93 -6.38 0.38
C LEU A 95 13.77 -7.34 0.65
N ALA A 96 12.63 -6.81 1.09
CA ALA A 96 11.40 -7.56 1.30
C ALA A 96 10.93 -8.23 0.00
N GLN A 97 10.78 -7.47 -1.08
CA GLN A 97 10.42 -7.95 -2.43
C GLN A 97 11.37 -9.03 -2.95
N GLN A 98 12.65 -9.00 -2.57
CA GLN A 98 13.63 -10.01 -2.94
C GLN A 98 13.56 -11.29 -2.10
N GLY A 99 12.68 -11.35 -1.10
CA GLY A 99 12.56 -12.45 -0.15
C GLY A 99 13.73 -12.54 0.83
N LYS A 100 14.44 -11.42 1.06
CA LYS A 100 15.63 -11.39 1.92
C LYS A 100 15.32 -11.13 3.39
N LEU A 101 14.16 -10.57 3.69
CA LEU A 101 13.70 -10.37 5.07
C LEU A 101 12.98 -11.63 5.57
N ASP A 102 13.24 -12.00 6.82
CA ASP A 102 12.61 -13.17 7.44
C ASP A 102 11.44 -12.81 8.36
N TRP A 103 11.47 -11.66 9.02
CA TRP A 103 10.48 -11.23 10.01
C TRP A 103 10.06 -9.77 9.77
N PRO A 104 8.91 -9.32 10.30
CA PRO A 104 7.84 -10.12 10.92
C PRO A 104 7.13 -11.00 9.88
N ARG A 105 6.32 -11.96 10.33
CA ARG A 105 5.53 -12.87 9.48
C ARG A 105 4.06 -12.88 9.90
N VAL A 106 3.13 -13.09 8.97
CA VAL A 106 1.68 -13.01 9.20
C VAL A 106 0.96 -14.20 8.59
N ALA A 107 0.32 -14.99 9.45
CA ALA A 107 -0.59 -16.07 9.06
C ALA A 107 -2.04 -15.58 9.14
N LEU A 108 -2.78 -15.57 8.02
CA LEU A 108 -4.18 -15.12 7.98
C LEU A 108 -5.13 -16.33 8.03
N THR A 109 -5.96 -16.40 9.08
CA THR A 109 -7.02 -17.41 9.19
C THR A 109 -8.38 -16.74 9.10
N TYR A 110 -9.23 -17.20 8.18
CA TYR A 110 -10.59 -16.67 8.05
C TYR A 110 -11.50 -17.34 9.08
N THR A 111 -11.92 -16.58 10.10
CA THR A 111 -12.72 -17.08 11.23
C THR A 111 -14.22 -16.96 10.99
N GLU A 112 -14.65 -15.97 10.21
CA GLU A 112 -15.99 -15.87 9.64
C GLU A 112 -15.88 -15.49 8.17
N TRP A 113 -16.45 -16.31 7.29
CA TRP A 113 -16.24 -16.22 5.85
C TRP A 113 -17.42 -16.77 5.05
N GLY A 114 -17.51 -16.32 3.81
CA GLY A 114 -18.51 -16.73 2.84
C GLY A 114 -18.47 -15.82 1.62
N ALA A 115 -18.58 -16.36 0.42
CA ALA A 115 -18.65 -15.57 -0.82
C ALA A 115 -19.84 -14.60 -0.82
N SER A 116 -20.91 -14.94 -0.11
CA SER A 116 -22.10 -14.08 0.10
C SER A 116 -21.85 -12.92 1.07
N LEU A 117 -20.86 -13.02 1.97
CA LEU A 117 -20.58 -11.99 2.96
C LEU A 117 -19.83 -10.81 2.32
N PRO A 118 -20.23 -9.56 2.59
CA PRO A 118 -19.48 -8.39 2.12
C PRO A 118 -18.12 -8.26 2.82
N CYS A 119 -18.04 -8.73 4.07
CA CYS A 119 -16.87 -8.62 4.93
C CYS A 119 -16.59 -9.91 5.66
N TRP A 120 -15.31 -10.25 5.79
CA TRP A 120 -14.84 -11.43 6.51
C TRP A 120 -14.16 -11.01 7.81
N THR A 121 -14.21 -11.90 8.79
CA THR A 121 -13.44 -11.78 10.02
C THR A 121 -12.17 -12.63 9.88
N VAL A 122 -11.04 -12.02 10.18
CA VAL A 122 -9.70 -12.58 9.97
C VAL A 122 -8.95 -12.55 11.29
N GLU A 123 -8.42 -13.69 11.71
CA GLU A 123 -7.36 -13.76 12.72
C GLU A 123 -6.01 -13.65 12.01
N ALA A 124 -5.22 -12.63 12.35
CA ALA A 124 -3.82 -12.52 11.99
C ALA A 124 -2.95 -13.02 13.13
N ARG A 125 -2.19 -14.10 12.89
CA ARG A 125 -1.08 -14.49 13.77
C ARG A 125 0.21 -13.86 13.28
N ILE A 126 0.72 -12.91 14.05
CA ILE A 126 1.91 -12.13 13.75
C ILE A 126 3.08 -12.76 14.50
N TRP A 127 4.00 -13.36 13.76
CA TRP A 127 5.24 -13.91 14.28
C TRP A 127 6.36 -12.87 14.21
N THR A 128 7.05 -12.66 15.32
CA THR A 128 8.24 -11.79 15.40
C THR A 128 9.55 -12.58 15.46
N SER A 129 9.46 -13.88 15.71
CA SER A 129 10.57 -14.84 15.68
C SER A 129 10.02 -16.26 15.45
N PRO A 130 10.86 -17.29 15.30
CA PRO A 130 10.38 -18.68 15.17
C PRO A 130 9.51 -19.18 16.34
N ALA A 131 9.62 -18.56 17.52
CA ALA A 131 8.95 -19.01 18.74
C ALA A 131 8.00 -17.97 19.36
N SER A 132 8.04 -16.71 18.90
CA SER A 132 7.22 -15.63 19.44
C SER A 132 6.18 -15.18 18.43
N SER A 133 4.91 -15.20 18.85
CA SER A 133 3.82 -14.63 18.07
C SER A 133 2.77 -13.96 18.94
N THR A 134 2.01 -13.06 18.34
CA THR A 134 0.77 -12.51 18.89
C THR A 134 -0.36 -12.64 17.90
N THR A 135 -1.58 -12.74 18.38
CA THR A 135 -2.79 -12.81 17.53
C THR A 135 -3.60 -11.53 17.67
N GLU A 136 -4.21 -11.13 16.56
CA GLU A 136 -5.28 -10.15 16.54
C GLU A 136 -6.37 -10.56 15.56
N THR A 137 -7.57 -10.07 15.80
CA THR A 137 -8.74 -10.29 14.94
C THR A 137 -9.22 -8.96 14.41
N PHE A 138 -9.51 -8.91 13.12
CA PHE A 138 -10.08 -7.74 12.46
C PHE A 138 -11.14 -8.16 11.44
N ARG A 139 -12.00 -7.22 11.10
CA ARG A 139 -12.96 -7.35 10.01
C ARG A 139 -12.47 -6.55 8.82
N THR A 140 -12.60 -7.12 7.63
CA THR A 140 -12.26 -6.44 6.38
C THR A 140 -13.27 -6.78 5.30
N CYS A 141 -13.61 -5.80 4.48
CA CYS A 141 -14.58 -5.93 3.41
C CYS A 141 -13.88 -6.07 2.06
N ALA A 142 -14.32 -7.04 1.26
CA ALA A 142 -13.68 -7.28 -0.05
C ALA A 142 -13.92 -6.13 -1.04
N SER A 143 -15.02 -5.40 -0.87
CA SER A 143 -15.34 -4.17 -1.62
C SER A 143 -14.71 -2.91 -1.02
N ALA A 144 -13.96 -3.00 0.08
CA ALA A 144 -13.30 -1.84 0.66
C ALA A 144 -12.32 -1.23 -0.35
N ALA A 145 -12.44 0.07 -0.53
CA ALA A 145 -11.54 0.86 -1.36
C ALA A 145 -10.10 0.71 -0.86
N VAL A 146 -9.19 0.46 -1.78
CA VAL A 146 -7.75 0.42 -1.51
C VAL A 146 -7.18 1.76 -1.95
N THR A 147 -6.70 2.55 -1.00
CA THR A 147 -6.28 3.93 -1.27
C THR A 147 -4.81 4.17 -0.94
N GLU A 148 -4.22 5.09 -1.69
CA GLU A 148 -2.88 5.65 -1.48
C GLU A 148 -3.00 7.16 -1.33
N THR A 149 -2.08 7.76 -0.57
CA THR A 149 -1.89 9.21 -0.55
C THR A 149 -0.73 9.53 -1.47
N ASP A 150 -0.98 10.36 -2.50
CA ASP A 150 0.05 10.77 -3.46
C ASP A 150 1.03 11.80 -2.84
N ASP A 151 2.10 12.11 -3.56
CA ASP A 151 3.13 13.07 -3.12
C ASP A 151 2.59 14.51 -2.93
N LEU A 152 1.38 14.79 -3.40
CA LEU A 152 0.69 16.06 -3.23
C LEU A 152 -0.26 16.05 -2.01
N GLY A 153 -0.33 14.93 -1.28
CA GLY A 153 -1.23 14.73 -0.16
C GLY A 153 -2.66 14.34 -0.56
N GLU A 154 -2.93 14.10 -1.84
CA GLU A 154 -4.25 13.73 -2.33
C GLU A 154 -4.48 12.23 -2.19
N VAL A 155 -5.70 11.83 -1.84
CA VAL A 155 -6.06 10.42 -1.74
C VAL A 155 -6.53 9.92 -3.11
N ALA A 156 -5.86 8.88 -3.62
CA ALA A 156 -6.26 8.16 -4.81
C ALA A 156 -6.65 6.72 -4.45
N GLU A 157 -7.64 6.18 -5.16
CA GLU A 157 -8.07 4.79 -5.00
C GLU A 157 -7.51 3.95 -6.14
N LEU A 158 -7.08 2.72 -5.85
CA LEU A 158 -6.73 1.76 -6.89
C LEU A 158 -7.94 1.46 -7.77
N ASN A 159 -7.73 1.44 -9.09
CA ASN A 159 -8.72 0.99 -10.04
C ASN A 159 -8.77 -0.55 -10.15
N ASP A 160 -9.70 -1.09 -10.93
CA ASP A 160 -9.88 -2.53 -11.07
C ASP A 160 -8.65 -3.24 -11.67
N ALA A 161 -7.89 -2.57 -12.53
CA ALA A 161 -6.67 -3.12 -13.11
C ALA A 161 -5.56 -3.26 -12.06
N ALA A 162 -5.36 -2.25 -11.20
CA ALA A 162 -4.42 -2.31 -10.10
C ALA A 162 -4.84 -3.34 -9.04
N LEU A 163 -6.14 -3.42 -8.72
CA LEU A 163 -6.67 -4.45 -7.82
C LEU A 163 -6.48 -5.87 -8.40
N TRP A 164 -6.72 -6.05 -9.70
CA TRP A 164 -6.44 -7.30 -10.39
C TRP A 164 -4.96 -7.64 -10.31
N LYS A 165 -4.08 -6.67 -10.58
CA LYS A 165 -2.64 -6.87 -10.53
C LYS A 165 -2.15 -7.21 -9.13
N GLY A 166 -2.71 -6.58 -8.09
CA GLY A 166 -2.41 -6.94 -6.70
C GLY A 166 -2.77 -8.39 -6.38
N LYS A 167 -3.94 -8.86 -6.84
CA LYS A 167 -4.34 -10.28 -6.69
C LYS A 167 -3.40 -11.22 -7.44
N ASP A 168 -3.02 -10.86 -8.66
CA ASP A 168 -2.06 -11.62 -9.48
C ASP A 168 -0.68 -11.70 -8.78
N THR A 169 -0.17 -10.57 -8.29
CA THR A 169 1.08 -10.51 -7.52
C THR A 169 1.03 -11.44 -6.32
N LEU A 170 -0.02 -11.39 -5.49
CA LEU A 170 -0.15 -12.27 -4.33
C LEU A 170 -0.18 -13.76 -4.72
N ARG A 171 -0.94 -14.12 -5.76
CA ARG A 171 -1.03 -15.49 -6.27
C ARG A 171 0.28 -15.98 -6.89
N GLY A 172 1.07 -15.06 -7.43
CA GLY A 172 2.38 -15.33 -8.04
C GLY A 172 3.47 -15.67 -7.03
N ILE A 173 3.32 -15.28 -5.76
CA ILE A 173 4.33 -15.53 -4.73
C ILE A 173 4.60 -17.04 -4.59
N ARG A 174 5.88 -17.38 -4.60
CA ARG A 174 6.41 -18.72 -4.30
C ARG A 174 7.48 -18.56 -3.24
N VAL A 175 7.47 -19.43 -2.23
CA VAL A 175 8.56 -19.48 -1.26
C VAL A 175 9.81 -19.95 -1.99
N LEU A 176 10.93 -19.24 -1.82
CA LEU A 176 12.20 -19.61 -2.42
C LEU A 176 12.65 -21.00 -1.93
N PRO A 177 13.29 -21.83 -2.78
CA PRO A 177 13.76 -23.16 -2.37
C PRO A 177 14.72 -23.15 -1.16
N SER A 178 15.43 -22.05 -0.96
CA SER A 178 16.35 -21.84 0.18
C SER A 178 15.65 -21.42 1.47
N LYS A 179 14.33 -21.21 1.47
CA LYS A 179 13.57 -20.73 2.63
C LYS A 179 12.66 -21.84 3.18
N PRO A 180 12.55 -21.99 4.52
CA PRO A 180 11.66 -22.97 5.14
C PRO A 180 10.19 -22.76 4.74
N ASN A 181 9.50 -23.85 4.39
CA ASN A 181 8.07 -23.85 4.09
C ASN A 181 7.42 -25.19 4.46
N THR A 182 6.10 -25.21 4.50
CA THR A 182 5.29 -26.40 4.84
C THR A 182 4.79 -27.17 3.61
N GLY A 183 5.35 -26.91 2.43
CA GLY A 183 4.92 -27.52 1.18
C GLY A 183 3.48 -27.13 0.82
N ALA A 184 2.65 -28.12 0.50
CA ALA A 184 1.24 -27.90 0.18
C ALA A 184 0.36 -27.60 1.42
N GLN A 185 0.83 -27.98 2.61
CA GLN A 185 0.04 -27.86 3.83
C GLN A 185 -0.01 -26.42 4.31
N ARG A 186 -1.21 -25.91 4.57
CA ARG A 186 -1.40 -24.60 5.19
C ARG A 186 -1.01 -24.67 6.67
N SER A 187 -0.54 -23.57 7.23
CA SER A 187 -0.02 -23.54 8.59
C SER A 187 -0.35 -22.22 9.27
N THR A 188 -0.64 -22.26 10.57
CA THR A 188 -0.63 -21.06 11.43
C THR A 188 0.72 -20.86 12.11
N GLY A 189 1.65 -21.81 11.95
CA GLY A 189 3.02 -21.78 12.46
C GLY A 189 3.89 -20.71 11.79
N PRO A 190 5.17 -20.59 12.16
CA PRO A 190 6.04 -19.51 11.69
C PRO A 190 6.40 -19.59 10.19
N ASN A 191 6.17 -20.73 9.54
CA ASN A 191 6.59 -20.96 8.15
C ASN A 191 5.37 -21.03 7.21
N PRO A 192 5.41 -20.33 6.07
CA PRO A 192 4.32 -20.36 5.10
C PRO A 192 4.28 -21.68 4.32
N PRO A 193 3.16 -21.99 3.66
CA PRO A 193 3.12 -22.97 2.57
C PRO A 193 3.92 -22.49 1.36
N ALA A 194 4.34 -23.41 0.49
CA ALA A 194 5.14 -23.11 -0.72
C ALA A 194 4.46 -22.11 -1.68
N GLN A 195 3.12 -22.04 -1.65
CA GLN A 195 2.30 -21.08 -2.40
C GLN A 195 1.42 -20.27 -1.44
N PRO A 196 1.91 -19.18 -0.84
CA PRO A 196 1.28 -18.46 0.29
C PRO A 196 -0.21 -18.13 0.14
N PHE A 197 -0.65 -17.67 -1.04
CA PHE A 197 -2.01 -17.18 -1.28
C PHE A 197 -2.88 -18.09 -2.16
N GLN A 198 -2.34 -19.22 -2.63
CA GLN A 198 -3.18 -20.21 -3.32
C GLN A 198 -3.91 -21.08 -2.30
N VAL A 199 -5.23 -21.11 -2.41
CA VAL A 199 -6.09 -21.95 -1.58
C VAL A 199 -6.74 -23.00 -2.47
N ASN A 200 -6.67 -24.27 -2.05
CA ASN A 200 -7.34 -25.37 -2.74
C ASN A 200 -8.71 -25.58 -2.10
N VAL A 201 -9.73 -24.92 -2.64
CA VAL A 201 -11.12 -25.05 -2.22
C VAL A 201 -11.96 -25.37 -3.45
N SER A 202 -13.01 -26.19 -3.29
CA SER A 202 -13.89 -26.58 -4.41
C SER A 202 -14.79 -25.44 -4.93
N ARG A 203 -14.80 -24.29 -4.25
CA ARG A 203 -15.64 -23.14 -4.57
C ARG A 203 -14.77 -21.96 -5.02
N ASP A 204 -14.71 -21.73 -6.32
CA ASP A 204 -13.88 -20.67 -6.92
C ASP A 204 -14.21 -19.27 -6.37
N ALA A 205 -15.48 -19.00 -6.09
CA ALA A 205 -15.91 -17.73 -5.50
C ALA A 205 -15.27 -17.49 -4.12
N VAL A 206 -15.13 -18.54 -3.30
CA VAL A 206 -14.47 -18.46 -1.99
C VAL A 206 -12.97 -18.26 -2.16
N ALA A 207 -12.34 -18.97 -3.11
CA ALA A 207 -10.91 -18.80 -3.41
C ALA A 207 -10.58 -17.36 -3.87
N ASN A 208 -11.40 -16.81 -4.76
CA ASN A 208 -11.28 -15.44 -5.24
C ASN A 208 -11.47 -14.43 -4.11
N ARG A 209 -12.53 -14.60 -3.31
CA ARG A 209 -12.83 -13.70 -2.18
C ARG A 209 -11.76 -13.73 -1.10
N ALA A 210 -11.18 -14.91 -0.83
CA ALA A 210 -10.05 -15.05 0.09
C ALA A 210 -8.85 -14.21 -0.34
N VAL A 211 -8.48 -14.23 -1.62
CA VAL A 211 -7.37 -13.41 -2.12
C VAL A 211 -7.71 -11.92 -2.11
N GLU A 212 -8.98 -11.55 -2.35
CA GLU A 212 -9.44 -10.16 -2.22
C GLU A 212 -9.28 -9.63 -0.79
N VAL A 213 -9.70 -10.41 0.19
CA VAL A 213 -9.54 -10.13 1.62
C VAL A 213 -8.06 -10.04 2.00
N ALA A 214 -7.25 -10.99 1.53
CA ALA A 214 -5.80 -10.98 1.76
C ALA A 214 -5.12 -9.74 1.16
N LEU A 215 -5.56 -9.27 -0.02
CA LEU A 215 -5.05 -8.04 -0.63
C LEU A 215 -5.29 -6.82 0.27
N ARG A 216 -6.45 -6.71 0.91
CA ARG A 216 -6.74 -5.60 1.84
C ARG A 216 -5.87 -5.68 3.09
N ALA A 217 -5.67 -6.89 3.63
CA ALA A 217 -4.76 -7.11 4.75
C ALA A 217 -3.32 -6.75 4.39
N ALA A 218 -2.84 -7.21 3.22
CA ALA A 218 -1.51 -6.90 2.69
C ALA A 218 -1.29 -5.40 2.48
N TRP A 219 -2.30 -4.70 1.95
CA TRP A 219 -2.24 -3.26 1.76
C TRP A 219 -2.16 -2.50 3.09
N VAL A 220 -3.07 -2.79 4.02
CA VAL A 220 -3.13 -2.14 5.32
C VAL A 220 -1.84 -2.37 6.12
N SER A 221 -1.25 -3.56 6.01
CA SER A 221 0.02 -3.85 6.68
C SER A 221 1.24 -3.21 6.01
N GLY A 222 1.10 -2.66 4.80
CA GLY A 222 2.23 -2.18 3.98
C GLY A 222 3.07 -3.30 3.39
N PHE A 223 2.54 -4.52 3.31
CA PHE A 223 3.21 -5.68 2.70
C PHE A 223 3.34 -5.49 1.19
N ILE A 224 2.32 -4.89 0.56
CA ILE A 224 2.33 -4.48 -0.83
C ILE A 224 2.07 -2.98 -0.90
N GLN A 225 2.64 -2.33 -1.92
CA GLN A 225 2.59 -0.89 -2.18
C GLN A 225 2.30 -0.66 -3.66
N THR A 226 1.94 0.56 -4.06
CA THR A 226 1.64 0.89 -5.47
C THR A 226 2.80 0.59 -6.42
N ALA A 227 4.04 0.75 -5.95
CA ALA A 227 5.25 0.43 -6.72
C ALA A 227 5.36 -1.08 -7.07
N ASP A 228 4.65 -1.96 -6.37
CA ASP A 228 4.59 -3.40 -6.67
C ASP A 228 3.57 -3.74 -7.77
N LEU A 229 2.66 -2.80 -8.07
CA LEU A 229 1.55 -2.99 -8.99
C LEU A 229 1.88 -2.50 -10.40
N HIS A 230 2.91 -1.67 -10.54
CA HIS A 230 3.26 -1.03 -11.80
C HIS A 230 4.75 -1.26 -12.12
N PRO A 231 5.10 -1.43 -13.41
CA PRO A 231 6.50 -1.49 -13.81
C PRO A 231 7.23 -0.23 -13.34
N GLY A 232 8.42 -0.38 -12.77
CA GLY A 232 9.27 0.75 -12.43
C GLY A 232 9.77 1.49 -13.67
N ALA A 233 10.63 2.51 -13.49
CA ALA A 233 11.18 3.30 -14.59
C ALA A 233 11.91 2.47 -15.68
N SER A 234 12.35 1.25 -15.35
CA SER A 234 12.94 0.29 -16.30
C SER A 234 11.92 -0.44 -17.18
N GLY A 235 10.61 -0.24 -16.97
CA GLY A 235 9.54 -0.97 -17.65
C GLY A 235 9.40 -2.44 -17.19
N LEU A 236 10.20 -2.88 -16.21
CA LEU A 236 10.17 -4.24 -15.68
C LEU A 236 9.55 -4.27 -14.29
N LEU A 237 8.56 -5.13 -14.11
CA LEU A 237 8.08 -5.51 -12.78
C LEU A 237 9.09 -6.48 -12.15
N THR A 238 9.77 -6.05 -11.08
CA THR A 238 10.56 -6.97 -10.26
C THR A 238 9.64 -8.05 -9.68
N PRO A 239 9.98 -9.35 -9.81
CA PRO A 239 9.17 -10.40 -9.21
C PRO A 239 9.07 -10.19 -7.70
N PHE A 240 7.83 -10.07 -7.20
CA PHE A 240 7.56 -9.94 -5.78
C PHE A 240 7.68 -11.30 -5.09
N LYS A 241 8.73 -11.48 -4.28
CA LYS A 241 9.10 -12.74 -3.62
C LYS A 241 8.99 -12.68 -2.10
N ASP A 242 8.43 -11.61 -1.54
CA ASP A 242 8.15 -11.57 -0.10
C ASP A 242 7.12 -12.67 0.21
N SER A 243 7.50 -13.58 1.11
CA SER A 243 6.67 -14.72 1.53
C SER A 243 6.28 -14.63 3.01
N ARG A 244 6.47 -13.46 3.62
CA ARG A 244 6.20 -13.25 5.04
C ARG A 244 4.71 -13.15 5.38
N MET A 245 3.80 -13.08 4.41
CA MET A 245 2.35 -13.16 4.64
C MET A 245 1.74 -14.31 3.83
N TRP A 246 0.78 -15.05 4.42
CA TRP A 246 0.08 -16.14 3.74
C TRP A 246 -1.32 -16.40 4.30
N ILE A 247 -2.11 -17.16 3.54
CA ILE A 247 -3.40 -17.69 3.99
C ILE A 247 -3.15 -19.00 4.73
N ALA A 248 -3.40 -19.00 6.03
CA ALA A 248 -3.24 -20.12 6.94
C ALA A 248 -4.42 -21.09 6.92
N GLY A 249 -5.62 -20.62 6.54
CA GLY A 249 -6.78 -21.49 6.34
C GLY A 249 -8.12 -20.82 6.63
N PHE A 250 -9.13 -21.66 6.76
CA PHE A 250 -10.52 -21.29 7.01
C PHE A 250 -11.01 -22.05 8.24
N ASN A 251 -11.64 -21.36 9.19
CA ASN A 251 -12.32 -22.02 10.30
C ASN A 251 -13.58 -22.72 9.76
N ALA A 252 -13.71 -24.04 9.99
CA ALA A 252 -14.84 -24.82 9.49
C ALA A 252 -16.20 -24.35 10.04
N GLY A 253 -16.24 -23.82 11.28
CA GLY A 253 -17.44 -23.25 11.89
C GLY A 253 -17.76 -21.83 11.42
N GLY A 254 -16.85 -21.20 10.68
CA GLY A 254 -16.95 -19.82 10.20
C GLY A 254 -17.69 -19.64 8.87
N ASN A 255 -18.07 -20.74 8.20
CA ASN A 255 -18.72 -20.68 6.88
C ASN A 255 -20.17 -20.18 7.00
N ARG A 256 -20.50 -19.09 6.30
CA ARG A 256 -21.85 -18.50 6.23
C ARG A 256 -22.55 -18.71 4.87
N ASP A 257 -21.95 -19.46 3.95
CA ASP A 257 -22.56 -19.89 2.68
C ASP A 257 -23.21 -21.29 2.79
N ARG A 258 -23.66 -21.68 3.98
CA ARG A 258 -24.31 -22.98 4.22
C ARG A 258 -25.78 -22.79 4.52
#